data_AF-A0A1G1EEC0-F1
#
_entry.id   AF-A0A1G1EEC0-F1
#
_cell.length_a   1.000
_cell.length_b   1.000
_cell.length_c   1.000
_cell.angle_alpha   90.00
_cell.angle_beta   90.00
_cell.angle_gamma   90.00
#
_symmetry.space_group_name_H-M   'P 1'
#
loop_
_entity.id
_entity.type
_entity.pdbx_description
1 polymer ?
#
loop_
_entity_poly.entity_id
_entity_poly.type
_entity_poly.pdbx_seq_one_letter_code
_entity_poly.pdbx_strand_id
1 'polypeptide(L)'
;LFLLHYLRSAQRKTDENLISNSSAKIGVKESFQEAWTDVANFLCKSGWEIQNLIVRVQNPTLFDIKLNKKFIKFAVDNNLKTPKAVAYTIFPHKLYKKCGNATNLFNAYNRRRGLYERLKIRQPNTWGTYFKRMTHYPTSGGTINQLANIIGAINNRGYISKAAYTIIIQKAGSETIRPRGGPCLNYLAIQLDPNERTLGILAVYRNHDFLEMAYGNYWGLCNLIDFMARETNFNPGYLTCISSRSYVKDKKSCFKKFVDSTL
;
A
#
# COMPACT_ATOMS: atom_id res chain seq x y z
N LEU A 1 -41.30 -3.20 35.35
CA LEU A 1 -40.60 -3.85 34.22
C LEU A 1 -40.23 -2.91 33.06
N PHE A 2 -41.05 -1.89 32.72
CA PHE A 2 -40.79 -0.99 31.58
C PHE A 2 -39.53 -0.11 31.70
N LEU A 3 -39.22 0.40 32.91
CA LEU A 3 -38.07 1.29 33.11
C LEU A 3 -36.70 0.60 32.93
N LEU A 4 -36.59 -0.68 33.31
CA LEU A 4 -35.37 -1.49 33.16
C LEU A 4 -35.12 -1.88 31.69
N HIS A 5 -36.17 -2.03 30.89
CA HIS A 5 -36.05 -2.32 29.46
C HIS A 5 -35.63 -1.06 28.68
N TYR A 6 -36.15 0.10 29.05
CA TYR A 6 -35.77 1.38 28.45
C TYR A 6 -34.31 1.74 28.74
N LEU A 7 -33.86 1.59 30.00
CA LEU A 7 -32.46 1.82 30.39
C LEU A 7 -31.50 0.85 29.70
N ARG A 8 -31.83 -0.44 29.57
CA ARG A 8 -31.00 -1.40 28.80
C ARG A 8 -30.97 -1.11 27.30
N SER A 9 -32.05 -0.57 26.72
CA SER A 9 -32.10 -0.20 25.31
C SER A 9 -31.36 1.11 25.01
N ALA A 10 -31.41 2.07 25.93
CA ALA A 10 -30.68 3.33 25.84
C ALA A 10 -29.17 3.09 26.03
N GLN A 11 -28.80 2.22 26.98
CA GLN A 11 -27.40 1.86 27.25
C GLN A 11 -26.79 1.04 26.09
N ARG A 12 -27.54 0.11 25.47
CA ARG A 12 -27.12 -0.56 24.22
C ARG A 12 -26.98 0.39 23.03
N LYS A 13 -27.89 1.36 22.86
CA LYS A 13 -27.80 2.36 21.78
C LYS A 13 -26.66 3.36 21.98
N THR A 14 -26.30 3.68 23.22
CA THR A 14 -25.10 4.49 23.51
C THR A 14 -23.81 3.68 23.31
N ASP A 15 -23.79 2.39 23.68
CA ASP A 15 -22.63 1.52 23.49
C ASP A 15 -22.39 1.17 22.01
N GLU A 16 -23.45 0.94 21.21
CA GLU A 16 -23.33 0.74 19.76
C GLU A 16 -22.85 2.00 19.02
N ASN A 17 -23.22 3.21 19.47
CA ASN A 17 -22.73 4.47 18.90
C ASN A 17 -21.34 4.90 19.41
N LEU A 18 -20.89 4.38 20.56
CA LEU A 18 -19.53 4.60 21.09
C LEU A 18 -18.52 3.62 20.48
N ILE A 19 -18.94 2.41 20.10
CA ILE A 19 -18.10 1.43 19.40
C ILE A 19 -17.96 1.78 17.89
N SER A 20 -18.92 2.51 17.30
CA SER A 20 -18.94 2.80 15.86
C SER A 20 -18.02 3.92 15.37
N ASN A 21 -17.32 4.64 16.27
CA ASN A 21 -16.53 5.82 15.91
C ASN A 21 -15.01 5.68 16.11
N SER A 22 -14.49 4.51 16.50
CA SER A 22 -13.05 4.34 16.75
C SER A 22 -12.47 2.94 16.49
N SER A 23 -13.29 1.96 16.12
CA SER A 23 -12.85 0.57 15.98
C SER A 23 -12.72 0.15 14.51
N ALA A 24 -11.76 -0.74 14.25
CA ALA A 24 -11.25 -1.12 12.93
C ALA A 24 -12.32 -1.22 11.82
N LYS A 25 -12.10 -0.55 10.70
CA LYS A 25 -12.97 -0.67 9.51
C LYS A 25 -12.37 -1.67 8.52
N ILE A 26 -13.19 -2.63 8.09
CA ILE A 26 -12.85 -3.57 7.01
C ILE A 26 -13.63 -3.16 5.77
N GLY A 27 -12.93 -2.87 4.67
CA GLY A 27 -13.54 -2.62 3.37
C GLY A 27 -13.00 -3.58 2.32
N VAL A 28 -13.87 -4.33 1.65
CA VAL A 28 -13.52 -5.17 0.49
C VAL A 28 -14.09 -4.49 -0.76
N LYS A 29 -13.24 -4.23 -1.75
CA LYS A 29 -13.65 -3.66 -3.05
C LYS A 29 -12.96 -4.37 -4.20
N GLU A 30 -13.52 -4.22 -5.39
CA GLU A 30 -13.06 -4.95 -6.56
C GLU A 30 -11.74 -4.37 -7.08
N SER A 31 -11.67 -3.05 -7.23
CA SER A 31 -10.46 -2.31 -7.64
C SER A 31 -9.86 -1.46 -6.51
N PHE A 32 -8.58 -1.09 -6.65
CA PHE A 32 -7.95 -0.22 -5.65
C PHE A 32 -8.50 1.21 -5.68
N GLN A 33 -8.99 1.66 -6.84
CA GLN A 33 -9.62 2.96 -6.97
C GLN A 33 -10.94 3.00 -6.19
N GLU A 34 -11.79 1.98 -6.32
CA GLU A 34 -13.00 1.88 -5.50
C GLU A 34 -12.68 1.80 -4.00
N ALA A 35 -11.68 1.00 -3.64
CA ALA A 35 -11.22 0.88 -2.27
C ALA A 35 -10.76 2.22 -1.69
N TRP A 36 -9.98 2.97 -2.46
CA TRP A 36 -9.51 4.28 -2.06
C TRP A 36 -10.64 5.31 -1.98
N THR A 37 -11.57 5.35 -2.94
CA THR A 37 -12.72 6.27 -2.96
C THR A 37 -13.65 6.00 -1.78
N ASP A 38 -13.93 4.73 -1.46
CA ASP A 38 -14.77 4.33 -0.33
C ASP A 38 -14.17 4.81 1.01
N VAL A 39 -12.87 4.60 1.19
CA VAL A 39 -12.18 5.07 2.40
C VAL A 39 -12.10 6.58 2.44
N ALA A 40 -11.83 7.25 1.32
CA ALA A 40 -11.77 8.71 1.27
C ALA A 40 -13.12 9.33 1.68
N ASN A 41 -14.23 8.81 1.15
CA ASN A 41 -15.58 9.22 1.53
C ASN A 41 -15.87 8.94 3.02
N PHE A 42 -15.43 7.78 3.52
CA PHE A 42 -15.57 7.46 4.93
C PHE A 42 -14.77 8.40 5.83
N LEU A 43 -13.53 8.74 5.47
CA LEU A 43 -12.72 9.72 6.19
C LEU A 43 -13.38 11.10 6.19
N CYS A 44 -14.03 11.53 5.10
CA CYS A 44 -14.81 12.77 5.08
C CYS A 44 -15.88 12.81 6.18
N LYS A 45 -16.52 11.68 6.46
CA LYS A 45 -17.59 11.54 7.45
C LYS A 45 -17.07 11.32 8.88
N SER A 46 -15.81 10.90 9.02
CA SER A 46 -15.20 10.51 10.29
C SER A 46 -14.20 11.54 10.83
N GLY A 47 -14.36 12.83 10.48
CA GLY A 47 -13.44 13.87 10.93
C GLY A 47 -12.03 13.80 10.32
N TRP A 48 -11.88 13.08 9.20
CA TRP A 48 -10.63 12.90 8.43
C TRP A 48 -9.56 12.01 9.05
N GLU A 49 -9.94 11.17 10.02
CA GLU A 49 -9.01 10.26 10.66
C GLU A 49 -9.71 8.98 11.16
N ILE A 50 -9.02 7.84 11.09
CA ILE A 50 -9.43 6.58 11.74
C ILE A 50 -8.19 5.75 12.08
N GLN A 51 -8.28 4.94 13.15
CA GLN A 51 -7.27 3.96 13.53
C GLN A 51 -7.62 2.56 13.01
N ASN A 52 -6.60 1.73 12.79
CA ASN A 52 -6.73 0.30 12.48
C ASN A 52 -7.62 0.00 11.26
N LEU A 53 -7.43 0.74 10.17
CA LEU A 53 -8.14 0.51 8.91
C LEU A 53 -7.58 -0.72 8.19
N ILE A 54 -8.45 -1.62 7.76
CA ILE A 54 -8.14 -2.77 6.91
C ILE A 54 -8.89 -2.63 5.59
N VAL A 55 -8.16 -2.68 4.48
CA VAL A 55 -8.72 -2.60 3.13
C VAL A 55 -8.26 -3.81 2.35
N ARG A 56 -9.18 -4.45 1.63
CA ARG A 56 -8.87 -5.51 0.68
C ARG A 56 -9.33 -5.12 -0.72
N VAL A 57 -8.40 -5.23 -1.66
CA VAL A 57 -8.66 -5.10 -3.10
C VAL A 57 -8.66 -6.50 -3.68
N GLN A 58 -9.78 -6.92 -4.28
CA GLN A 58 -9.93 -8.27 -4.80
C GLN A 58 -9.11 -8.48 -6.07
N ASN A 59 -9.20 -7.55 -7.02
CA ASN A 59 -8.51 -7.65 -8.29
C ASN A 59 -7.49 -6.51 -8.44
N PRO A 60 -6.20 -6.77 -8.16
CA PRO A 60 -5.16 -5.75 -8.28
C PRO A 60 -4.88 -5.33 -9.74
N THR A 61 -5.39 -6.07 -10.73
CA THR A 61 -5.15 -5.78 -12.15
C THR A 61 -6.15 -4.78 -12.74
N LEU A 62 -7.28 -4.58 -12.08
CA LEU A 62 -8.27 -3.60 -12.54
C LEU A 62 -7.74 -2.18 -12.38
N PHE A 63 -7.99 -1.36 -13.41
CA PHE A 63 -7.51 -0.01 -13.47
C PHE A 63 -8.53 0.94 -14.10
N ASP A 64 -9.17 1.76 -13.27
CA ASP A 64 -9.99 2.87 -13.74
C ASP A 64 -9.09 4.01 -14.25
N ILE A 65 -8.93 4.05 -15.58
CA ILE A 65 -8.17 5.09 -16.29
C ILE A 65 -8.81 6.48 -16.16
N LYS A 66 -10.15 6.57 -16.08
CA LYS A 66 -10.88 7.84 -16.02
C LYS A 66 -10.66 8.49 -14.66
N LEU A 67 -10.90 7.75 -13.57
CA LEU A 67 -10.65 8.24 -12.21
C LEU A 67 -9.18 8.55 -12.00
N ASN A 68 -8.26 7.72 -12.50
CA ASN A 68 -6.83 7.99 -12.40
C ASN A 68 -6.43 9.31 -13.10
N LYS A 69 -6.97 9.59 -14.29
CA LYS A 69 -6.73 10.88 -14.98
C LYS A 69 -7.28 12.06 -14.18
N LYS A 70 -8.50 11.95 -13.65
CA LYS A 70 -9.11 12.97 -12.78
C LYS A 70 -8.24 13.23 -11.56
N PHE A 71 -7.78 12.18 -10.89
CA PHE A 71 -6.98 12.31 -9.67
C PHE A 71 -5.58 12.86 -9.94
N ILE A 72 -4.95 12.52 -11.07
CA ILE A 72 -3.69 13.16 -11.50
C ILE A 72 -3.89 14.67 -11.69
N LYS A 73 -4.96 15.08 -12.40
CA LYS A 73 -5.27 16.50 -12.59
C LYS A 73 -5.47 17.19 -11.23
N PHE A 74 -6.30 16.62 -10.37
CA PHE A 74 -6.53 17.14 -9.02
C PHE A 74 -5.22 17.28 -8.22
N ALA A 75 -4.33 16.29 -8.27
CA ALA A 75 -3.05 16.33 -7.57
C ALA A 75 -2.14 17.46 -8.09
N VAL A 76 -2.07 17.65 -9.42
CA VAL A 76 -1.31 18.75 -10.03
C VAL A 76 -1.90 20.11 -9.64
N ASP A 77 -3.20 20.30 -9.80
CA ASP A 77 -3.90 21.56 -9.50
C ASP A 77 -3.76 21.96 -8.01
N ASN A 78 -3.51 20.99 -7.12
CA ASN A 78 -3.38 21.20 -5.68
C ASN A 78 -1.95 21.04 -5.15
N ASN A 79 -0.93 21.04 -6.01
CA ASN A 79 0.48 20.92 -5.63
C ASN A 79 0.75 19.70 -4.71
N LEU A 80 0.19 18.55 -5.07
CA LEU A 80 0.41 17.27 -4.38
C LEU A 80 1.37 16.39 -5.18
N LYS A 81 1.97 15.40 -4.53
CA LYS A 81 2.68 14.33 -5.25
C LYS A 81 1.72 13.63 -6.22
N THR A 82 2.19 13.42 -7.44
CA THR A 82 1.40 12.64 -8.40
C THR A 82 1.30 11.18 -7.96
N PRO A 83 0.15 10.51 -8.20
CA PRO A 83 -0.03 9.08 -7.93
C PRO A 83 1.12 8.20 -8.42
N LYS A 84 1.63 8.50 -9.62
CA LYS A 84 2.72 7.75 -10.24
C LYS A 84 4.04 7.93 -9.49
N ALA A 85 4.34 9.13 -9.03
CA ALA A 85 5.57 9.38 -8.27
C ALA A 85 5.60 8.56 -6.99
N VAL A 86 4.45 8.47 -6.28
CA VAL A 86 4.30 7.65 -5.09
C VAL A 86 4.34 6.16 -5.44
N ALA A 87 3.61 5.71 -6.46
CA ALA A 87 3.64 4.31 -6.90
C ALA A 87 5.05 3.81 -7.24
N TYR A 88 5.87 4.67 -7.84
CA TYR A 88 7.27 4.37 -8.18
C TYR A 88 8.21 4.25 -6.97
N THR A 89 7.77 4.70 -5.79
CA THR A 89 8.49 4.39 -4.55
C THR A 89 8.35 2.92 -4.17
N ILE A 90 7.23 2.26 -4.54
CA ILE A 90 6.95 0.84 -4.28
C ILE A 90 7.39 -0.03 -5.44
N PHE A 91 6.95 0.28 -6.66
CA PHE A 91 7.27 -0.53 -7.82
C PHE A 91 7.37 0.30 -9.11
N PRO A 92 8.54 0.34 -9.78
CA PRO A 92 8.75 1.13 -10.99
C PRO A 92 8.27 0.39 -12.25
N HIS A 93 6.95 0.15 -12.39
CA HIS A 93 6.37 -0.73 -13.42
C HIS A 93 6.82 -0.47 -14.87
N LYS A 94 7.01 0.79 -15.30
CA LYS A 94 7.53 1.05 -16.67
C LYS A 94 8.99 0.65 -16.86
N LEU A 95 9.80 0.64 -15.80
CA LEU A 95 11.16 0.12 -15.88
C LEU A 95 11.09 -1.39 -16.08
N TYR A 96 10.26 -2.08 -15.31
CA TYR A 96 10.04 -3.52 -15.47
C TYR A 96 9.58 -3.89 -16.88
N LYS A 97 8.56 -3.20 -17.41
CA LYS A 97 8.07 -3.39 -18.78
C LYS A 97 9.19 -3.28 -19.84
N LYS A 98 10.19 -2.43 -19.61
CA LYS A 98 11.35 -2.29 -20.52
C LYS A 98 12.41 -3.37 -20.31
N CYS A 99 12.57 -3.86 -19.09
CA CYS A 99 13.58 -4.85 -18.71
C CYS A 99 13.15 -6.29 -19.01
N GLY A 100 11.84 -6.57 -19.03
CA GLY A 100 11.25 -7.86 -19.37
C GLY A 100 11.26 -8.91 -18.25
N ASN A 101 12.24 -8.88 -17.35
CA ASN A 101 12.35 -9.83 -16.23
C ASN A 101 12.92 -9.18 -14.94
N ALA A 102 12.82 -9.89 -13.82
CA ALA A 102 13.27 -9.44 -12.51
C ALA A 102 14.77 -9.13 -12.46
N THR A 103 15.62 -9.99 -13.02
CA THR A 103 17.09 -9.82 -13.02
C THR A 103 17.50 -8.50 -13.68
N ASN A 104 16.97 -8.23 -14.87
CA ASN A 104 17.22 -7.00 -15.61
C ASN A 104 16.65 -5.78 -14.88
N LEU A 105 15.46 -5.90 -14.28
CA LEU A 105 14.85 -4.84 -13.48
C LEU A 105 15.73 -4.46 -12.29
N PHE A 106 16.16 -5.45 -11.50
CA PHE A 106 16.96 -5.22 -10.29
C PHE A 106 18.31 -4.58 -10.63
N ASN A 107 18.96 -5.05 -11.70
CA ASN A 107 20.19 -4.45 -12.20
C ASN A 107 19.95 -3.00 -12.68
N ALA A 108 18.97 -2.78 -13.56
CA ALA A 108 18.68 -1.46 -14.11
C ALA A 108 18.25 -0.43 -13.04
N TYR A 109 17.62 -0.90 -11.96
CA TYR A 109 17.25 -0.05 -10.84
C TYR A 109 18.45 0.33 -9.96
N ASN A 110 19.29 -0.65 -9.61
CA ASN A 110 20.28 -0.51 -8.54
C ASN A 110 21.71 -0.21 -8.98
N ARG A 111 22.08 -0.49 -10.24
CA ARG A 111 23.43 -0.23 -10.76
C ARG A 111 23.80 1.25 -10.68
N ARG A 112 25.09 1.54 -10.79
CA ARG A 112 25.59 2.91 -10.97
C ARG A 112 24.91 3.59 -12.18
N ARG A 113 24.47 4.83 -12.01
CA ARG A 113 23.61 5.59 -12.95
C ARG A 113 22.25 4.93 -13.24
N GLY A 114 21.84 3.96 -12.43
CA GLY A 114 20.53 3.30 -12.48
C GLY A 114 19.39 4.24 -12.10
N LEU A 115 18.16 3.72 -12.10
CA LEU A 115 16.99 4.53 -11.76
C LEU A 115 17.08 5.09 -10.33
N TYR A 116 17.53 4.29 -9.35
CA TYR A 116 17.60 4.74 -7.96
C TYR A 116 18.54 5.93 -7.77
N GLU A 117 19.74 5.89 -8.34
CA GLU A 117 20.73 6.96 -8.18
C GLU A 117 20.20 8.29 -8.76
N ARG A 118 19.54 8.24 -9.91
CA ARG A 118 18.88 9.42 -10.51
C ARG A 118 17.75 9.98 -9.66
N LEU A 119 17.03 9.12 -8.93
CA LEU A 119 16.01 9.56 -7.98
C LEU A 119 16.63 10.14 -6.70
N LYS A 120 17.71 9.52 -6.18
CA LYS A 120 18.42 9.95 -4.98
C LYS A 120 19.04 11.33 -5.13
N ILE A 121 19.60 11.66 -6.30
CA ILE A 121 20.17 12.99 -6.58
C ILE A 121 19.14 14.11 -6.33
N ARG A 122 17.86 13.84 -6.62
CA ARG A 122 16.77 14.82 -6.40
C ARG A 122 16.29 14.90 -4.96
N GLN A 123 16.64 13.93 -4.12
CA GLN A 123 16.21 13.83 -2.72
C GLN A 123 17.37 13.28 -1.86
N PRO A 124 18.46 14.07 -1.70
CA PRO A 124 19.58 13.67 -0.87
C PRO A 124 19.12 13.49 0.58
N ASN A 125 19.78 12.58 1.31
CA ASN A 125 19.55 12.34 2.76
C ASN A 125 18.18 11.76 3.15
N THR A 126 17.47 11.12 2.22
CA THR A 126 16.25 10.35 2.52
C THR A 126 16.56 8.87 2.85
N TRP A 127 15.60 8.19 3.46
CA TRP A 127 15.67 6.73 3.73
C TRP A 127 15.63 5.87 2.46
N GLY A 128 15.42 6.48 1.29
CA GLY A 128 15.34 5.85 -0.02
C GLY A 128 13.89 5.65 -0.48
N THR A 129 13.65 4.55 -1.19
CA THR A 129 12.33 4.14 -1.67
C THR A 129 12.00 2.77 -1.09
N TYR A 130 10.71 2.40 -1.09
CA TYR A 130 10.31 1.05 -0.70
C TYR A 130 10.96 0.00 -1.61
N PHE A 131 10.96 0.21 -2.93
CA PHE A 131 11.59 -0.72 -3.88
C PHE A 131 13.11 -0.90 -3.62
N LYS A 132 13.81 0.16 -3.19
CA LYS A 132 15.22 0.05 -2.78
C LYS A 132 15.36 -0.82 -1.54
N ARG A 133 14.47 -0.68 -0.55
CA ARG A 133 14.47 -1.53 0.65
C ARG A 133 14.13 -2.98 0.34
N MET A 134 13.27 -3.23 -0.65
CA MET A 134 12.94 -4.57 -1.10
C MET A 134 14.08 -5.26 -1.87
N THR A 135 14.86 -4.50 -2.64
CA THR A 135 15.87 -5.06 -3.56
C THR A 135 17.32 -4.91 -3.12
N HIS A 136 17.62 -4.00 -2.19
CA HIS A 136 18.95 -3.75 -1.60
C HIS A 136 18.78 -3.36 -0.12
N TYR A 137 18.19 -4.25 0.67
CA TYR A 137 18.04 -4.07 2.10
C TYR A 137 19.41 -4.04 2.79
N PRO A 138 19.74 -3.00 3.59
CA PRO A 138 21.04 -2.92 4.24
C PRO A 138 21.15 -3.89 5.43
N THR A 139 22.28 -4.59 5.51
CA THR A 139 22.65 -5.53 6.57
C THR A 139 24.08 -5.26 7.05
N SER A 140 24.56 -5.96 8.07
CA SER A 140 25.96 -5.88 8.50
C SER A 140 26.94 -6.37 7.41
N GLY A 141 26.54 -7.36 6.62
CA GLY A 141 27.37 -7.96 5.56
C GLY A 141 27.17 -7.36 4.16
N GLY A 142 26.59 -6.16 4.04
CA GLY A 142 26.28 -5.53 2.75
C GLY A 142 24.78 -5.39 2.52
N THR A 143 24.29 -5.74 1.33
CA THR A 143 22.86 -5.61 1.00
C THR A 143 22.24 -6.91 0.51
N ILE A 144 20.98 -7.14 0.86
CA ILE A 144 20.20 -8.31 0.43
C ILE A 144 19.07 -7.89 -0.52
N ASN A 145 18.84 -8.68 -1.56
CA ASN A 145 17.67 -8.56 -2.41
C ASN A 145 16.56 -9.50 -1.93
N GLN A 146 15.68 -8.98 -1.07
CA GLN A 146 14.59 -9.76 -0.47
C GLN A 146 13.62 -10.29 -1.55
N LEU A 147 13.31 -9.48 -2.58
CA LEU A 147 12.44 -9.93 -3.68
C LEU A 147 13.05 -11.04 -4.51
N ALA A 148 14.34 -10.95 -4.87
CA ALA A 148 15.02 -12.01 -5.62
C ALA A 148 15.05 -13.33 -4.83
N ASN A 149 15.30 -13.26 -3.53
CA ASN A 149 15.28 -14.44 -2.66
C ASN A 149 13.91 -15.10 -2.62
N ILE A 150 12.84 -14.31 -2.50
CA ILE A 150 11.47 -14.82 -2.48
C ILE A 150 11.08 -15.43 -3.83
N ILE A 151 11.38 -14.75 -4.95
CA ILE A 151 11.12 -15.28 -6.30
C ILE A 151 11.87 -16.60 -6.51
N GLY A 152 13.15 -16.67 -6.13
CA GLY A 152 13.95 -17.89 -6.21
C GLY A 152 13.37 -19.02 -5.34
N ALA A 153 12.94 -18.71 -4.11
CA ALA A 153 12.30 -19.69 -3.23
C ALA A 153 10.94 -20.17 -3.78
N ILE A 154 10.17 -19.32 -4.47
CA ILE A 154 8.95 -19.73 -5.18
C ILE A 154 9.27 -20.66 -6.35
N ASN A 155 10.25 -20.32 -7.18
CA ASN A 155 10.50 -21.04 -8.42
C ASN A 155 11.25 -22.38 -8.23
N ASN A 156 12.02 -22.52 -7.14
CA ASN A 156 12.90 -23.69 -6.93
C ASN A 156 12.35 -24.72 -5.94
N ARG A 157 11.12 -24.58 -5.44
CA ARG A 157 10.54 -25.51 -4.46
C ARG A 157 9.73 -26.62 -5.15
N GLY A 158 9.76 -27.83 -4.57
CA GLY A 158 8.93 -28.95 -5.03
C GLY A 158 7.46 -28.90 -4.56
N TYR A 159 7.12 -28.07 -3.57
CA TYR A 159 5.74 -27.93 -3.06
C TYR A 159 5.42 -26.48 -2.68
N ILE A 160 4.21 -26.00 -3.02
CA ILE A 160 3.77 -24.64 -2.68
C ILE A 160 3.13 -24.66 -1.28
N SER A 161 3.89 -24.24 -0.27
CA SER A 161 3.32 -23.91 1.05
C SER A 161 2.45 -22.65 0.98
N LYS A 162 1.33 -22.64 1.73
CA LYS A 162 0.53 -21.45 2.05
C LYS A 162 1.29 -20.43 2.93
N ALA A 163 2.51 -20.77 3.35
CA ALA A 163 3.36 -19.90 4.17
C ALA A 163 3.57 -18.53 3.53
N ALA A 164 3.52 -17.49 4.38
CA ALA A 164 3.78 -16.13 3.97
C ALA A 164 5.28 -15.84 3.92
N TYR A 165 5.79 -15.41 2.77
CA TYR A 165 7.16 -14.87 2.68
C TYR A 165 7.15 -13.41 3.12
N THR A 166 8.17 -12.98 3.84
CA THR A 166 8.14 -11.67 4.50
C THR A 166 9.18 -10.71 3.93
N ILE A 167 8.80 -9.44 3.79
CA ILE A 167 9.71 -8.36 3.41
C ILE A 167 9.65 -7.28 4.49
N ILE A 168 10.81 -6.92 5.02
CA ILE A 168 10.95 -5.85 6.00
C ILE A 168 11.41 -4.59 5.27
N ILE A 169 10.75 -3.46 5.53
CA ILE A 169 11.11 -2.16 4.96
C ILE A 169 11.98 -1.34 5.91
N GLN A 170 11.57 -1.27 7.18
CA GLN A 170 12.25 -0.47 8.20
C GLN A 170 13.61 -1.07 8.59
N LYS A 171 14.57 -0.20 8.91
CA LYS A 171 15.79 -0.59 9.61
C LYS A 171 15.55 -0.48 11.12
N ALA A 172 15.71 -1.59 11.83
CA ALA A 172 15.62 -1.62 13.29
C ALA A 172 16.61 -0.61 13.92
N GLY A 173 16.24 -0.03 15.06
CA GLY A 173 16.99 1.04 15.71
C GLY A 173 16.59 2.41 15.16
N SER A 174 17.46 3.06 14.38
CA SER A 174 17.36 4.50 14.07
C SER A 174 16.06 4.95 13.39
N GLU A 175 15.32 4.06 12.72
CA GLU A 175 14.06 4.41 12.05
C GLU A 175 12.82 4.13 12.93
N THR A 176 12.97 3.42 14.05
CA THR A 176 11.87 3.05 14.96
C THR A 176 11.34 4.24 15.74
N ILE A 177 12.23 5.15 16.14
CA ILE A 177 11.90 6.36 16.91
C ILE A 177 11.59 7.58 16.04
N ARG A 178 11.59 7.44 14.71
CA ARG A 178 11.38 8.57 13.79
C ARG A 178 9.87 8.80 13.55
N PRO A 179 9.26 9.86 14.12
CA PRO A 179 7.85 10.14 13.85
C PRO A 179 7.63 10.53 12.38
N ARG A 180 8.58 11.26 11.77
CA ARG A 180 8.54 11.75 10.39
C ARG A 180 9.82 11.36 9.62
N GLY A 181 9.74 11.39 8.29
CA GLY A 181 10.90 11.18 7.42
C GLY A 181 11.42 9.74 7.36
N GLY A 182 10.62 8.76 7.80
CA GLY A 182 10.88 7.33 7.66
C GLY A 182 9.77 6.61 6.89
N PRO A 183 9.98 5.35 6.47
CA PRO A 183 9.00 4.60 5.70
C PRO A 183 7.70 4.38 6.49
N CYS A 184 6.57 4.62 5.85
CA CYS A 184 5.25 4.36 6.42
C CYS A 184 4.81 2.91 6.19
N LEU A 185 5.11 2.33 5.02
CA LEU A 185 5.04 0.88 4.81
C LEU A 185 6.14 0.22 5.62
N ASN A 186 5.81 -0.76 6.45
CA ASN A 186 6.78 -1.37 7.36
C ASN A 186 7.06 -2.82 7.00
N TYR A 187 6.03 -3.54 6.57
CA TYR A 187 6.06 -4.97 6.38
C TYR A 187 5.18 -5.36 5.20
N LEU A 188 5.65 -6.34 4.42
CA LEU A 188 4.85 -7.08 3.46
C LEU A 188 4.91 -8.58 3.78
N ALA A 189 3.76 -9.25 3.67
CA ALA A 189 3.67 -10.69 3.60
C ALA A 189 3.15 -11.10 2.21
N ILE A 190 3.92 -11.91 1.49
CA ILE A 190 3.55 -12.51 0.20
C ILE A 190 2.79 -13.79 0.48
N GLN A 191 1.53 -13.83 0.07
CA GLN A 191 0.60 -14.92 0.37
C GLN A 191 0.36 -15.73 -0.91
N LEU A 192 0.59 -17.05 -0.84
CA LEU A 192 0.37 -17.94 -1.98
C LEU A 192 -0.87 -18.79 -1.73
N ASP A 193 -1.74 -18.87 -2.72
CA ASP A 193 -2.79 -19.87 -2.79
C ASP A 193 -2.37 -20.95 -3.79
N PRO A 194 -2.04 -22.18 -3.34
CA PRO A 194 -1.67 -23.25 -4.25
C PRO A 194 -2.83 -23.79 -5.07
N ASN A 195 -4.07 -23.67 -4.59
CA ASN A 195 -5.25 -24.22 -5.25
C ASN A 195 -5.66 -23.31 -6.42
N GLU A 196 -5.84 -22.02 -6.14
CA GLU A 196 -6.19 -21.02 -7.16
C GLU A 196 -4.97 -20.53 -7.95
N ARG A 197 -3.76 -20.97 -7.52
CA ARG A 197 -2.47 -20.53 -8.06
C ARG A 197 -2.36 -19.00 -8.09
N THR A 198 -2.72 -18.35 -6.99
CA THR A 198 -2.66 -16.88 -6.86
C THR A 198 -1.56 -16.41 -5.90
N LEU A 199 -1.03 -15.22 -6.15
CA LEU A 199 -0.06 -14.53 -5.29
C LEU A 199 -0.65 -13.20 -4.84
N GLY A 200 -0.99 -13.09 -3.55
CA GLY A 200 -1.45 -11.86 -2.91
C GLY A 200 -0.39 -11.21 -2.03
N ILE A 201 -0.68 -9.99 -1.56
CA ILE A 201 0.17 -9.27 -0.61
C ILE A 201 -0.67 -8.74 0.55
N LEU A 202 -0.20 -8.96 1.78
CA LEU A 202 -0.59 -8.20 2.95
C LEU A 202 0.45 -7.10 3.20
N ALA A 203 0.02 -5.84 3.23
CA ALA A 203 0.84 -4.66 3.46
C ALA A 203 0.46 -3.94 4.76
N VAL A 204 1.45 -3.63 5.60
CA VAL A 204 1.22 -2.97 6.90
C VAL A 204 1.85 -1.59 6.92
N TYR A 205 1.02 -0.58 7.22
CA TYR A 205 1.39 0.82 7.33
C TYR A 205 1.19 1.34 8.76
N ARG A 206 2.19 2.03 9.33
CA ARG A 206 2.04 2.74 10.61
C ARG A 206 1.19 4.02 10.51
N ASN A 207 1.24 4.69 9.36
CA ASN A 207 0.54 5.95 9.09
C ASN A 207 0.26 6.03 7.60
N HIS A 208 -0.96 6.37 7.21
CA HIS A 208 -1.37 6.39 5.81
C HIS A 208 -2.14 7.67 5.48
N ASP A 209 -1.47 8.59 4.79
CA ASP A 209 -2.10 9.80 4.24
C ASP A 209 -2.92 9.41 3.00
N PHE A 210 -4.24 9.46 3.12
CA PHE A 210 -5.16 9.06 2.05
C PHE A 210 -5.24 10.08 0.91
N LEU A 211 -4.84 11.33 1.13
CA LEU A 211 -4.83 12.33 0.09
C LEU A 211 -3.58 12.21 -0.78
N GLU A 212 -2.39 12.23 -0.17
CA GLU A 212 -1.15 12.30 -0.97
C GLU A 212 -0.53 10.93 -1.26
N MET A 213 -0.66 9.96 -0.35
CA MET A 213 0.12 8.72 -0.42
C MET A 213 -0.71 7.50 -0.84
N ALA A 214 -1.89 7.29 -0.25
CA ALA A 214 -2.55 5.98 -0.30
C ALA A 214 -2.91 5.52 -1.71
N TYR A 215 -3.43 6.42 -2.55
CA TYR A 215 -3.76 6.08 -3.94
C TYR A 215 -2.54 5.55 -4.69
N GLY A 216 -1.41 6.26 -4.62
CA GLY A 216 -0.18 5.85 -5.29
C GLY A 216 0.45 4.61 -4.67
N ASN A 217 0.36 4.46 -3.34
CA ASN A 217 0.80 3.26 -2.63
C ASN A 217 0.03 2.02 -3.09
N TYR A 218 -1.31 2.09 -3.15
CA TYR A 218 -2.14 0.99 -3.65
C TYR A 218 -1.80 0.66 -5.09
N TRP A 219 -1.69 1.67 -5.95
CA TRP A 219 -1.28 1.45 -7.34
C TRP A 219 0.10 0.75 -7.43
N GLY A 220 1.07 1.18 -6.62
CA GLY A 220 2.39 0.56 -6.55
C GLY A 220 2.36 -0.89 -6.08
N LEU A 221 1.57 -1.20 -5.04
CA LEU A 221 1.40 -2.55 -4.51
C LEU A 221 0.67 -3.47 -5.50
N CYS A 222 -0.37 -2.99 -6.16
CA CYS A 222 -1.04 -3.73 -7.23
C CYS A 222 -0.09 -4.11 -8.37
N ASN A 223 0.76 -3.17 -8.81
CA ASN A 223 1.78 -3.49 -9.82
C ASN A 223 2.87 -4.45 -9.28
N LEU A 224 3.18 -4.38 -7.97
CA LEU A 224 4.13 -5.30 -7.34
C LEU A 224 3.58 -6.73 -7.33
N ILE A 225 2.30 -6.91 -7.00
CA ILE A 225 1.60 -8.20 -7.09
C ILE A 225 1.69 -8.74 -8.51
N ASP A 226 1.30 -7.93 -9.50
CA ASP A 226 1.30 -8.29 -10.91
C ASP A 226 2.70 -8.66 -11.43
N PHE A 227 3.75 -7.97 -10.96
CA PHE A 227 5.14 -8.35 -11.21
C PHE A 227 5.51 -9.70 -10.59
N MET A 228 5.28 -9.88 -9.29
CA MET A 228 5.67 -11.11 -8.61
C MET A 228 4.93 -12.33 -9.16
N ALA A 229 3.63 -12.17 -9.46
CA ALA A 229 2.81 -13.20 -10.10
C ALA A 229 3.44 -13.65 -11.43
N ARG A 230 3.83 -12.72 -12.31
CA ARG A 230 4.50 -13.04 -13.58
C ARG A 230 5.84 -13.74 -13.40
N GLU A 231 6.69 -13.24 -12.52
CA GLU A 231 8.04 -13.80 -12.30
C GLU A 231 8.03 -15.18 -11.61
N THR A 232 6.86 -15.59 -11.10
CA THR A 232 6.70 -16.85 -10.38
C THR A 232 5.67 -17.80 -11.01
N ASN A 233 5.11 -17.42 -12.16
CA ASN A 233 4.05 -18.17 -12.85
C ASN A 233 2.83 -18.45 -11.94
N PHE A 234 2.42 -17.42 -11.20
CA PHE A 234 1.16 -17.33 -10.46
C PHE A 234 0.24 -16.31 -11.13
N ASN A 235 -1.04 -16.36 -10.78
CA ASN A 235 -1.99 -15.30 -11.08
C ASN A 235 -1.95 -14.20 -10.01
N PRO A 236 -2.22 -12.93 -10.35
CA PRO A 236 -2.38 -11.87 -9.36
C PRO A 236 -3.51 -12.20 -8.37
N GLY A 237 -3.18 -12.27 -7.07
CA GLY A 237 -4.13 -12.44 -5.98
C GLY A 237 -4.50 -11.11 -5.32
N TYR A 238 -5.28 -11.15 -4.24
CA TYR A 238 -5.76 -9.95 -3.57
C TYR A 238 -4.64 -9.14 -2.88
N LEU A 239 -4.87 -7.83 -2.76
CA LEU A 239 -4.09 -6.95 -1.90
C LEU A 239 -4.87 -6.72 -0.60
N THR A 240 -4.24 -6.94 0.55
CA THR A 240 -4.74 -6.48 1.85
C THR A 240 -3.82 -5.40 2.39
N CYS A 241 -4.38 -4.25 2.79
CA CYS A 241 -3.66 -3.15 3.40
C CYS A 241 -4.19 -2.90 4.80
N ILE A 242 -3.31 -3.00 5.80
CA ILE A 242 -3.59 -2.64 7.19
C ILE A 242 -2.89 -1.32 7.48
N SER A 243 -3.64 -0.33 7.94
CA SER A 243 -3.13 0.99 8.31
C SER A 243 -3.47 1.27 9.77
N SER A 244 -2.44 1.33 10.63
CA SER A 244 -2.63 1.63 12.06
C SER A 244 -3.29 3.00 12.28
N ARG A 245 -2.94 3.99 11.44
CA ARG A 245 -3.62 5.28 11.37
C ARG A 245 -3.80 5.71 9.92
N SER A 246 -5.02 6.06 9.56
CA SER A 246 -5.41 6.56 8.25
C SER A 246 -5.97 7.97 8.40
N TYR A 247 -5.50 8.91 7.59
CA TYR A 247 -5.88 10.32 7.76
C TYR A 247 -5.78 11.12 6.46
N VAL A 248 -6.37 12.31 6.45
CA VAL A 248 -6.11 13.37 5.47
C VAL A 248 -5.52 14.56 6.20
N LYS A 249 -4.28 14.90 5.88
CA LYS A 249 -3.54 15.96 6.58
C LYS A 249 -4.09 17.35 6.28
N ASP A 250 -4.09 17.70 5.00
CA ASP A 250 -4.32 19.05 4.49
C ASP A 250 -5.36 19.02 3.36
N LYS A 251 -5.81 20.18 2.86
CA LYS A 251 -6.67 20.30 1.66
C LYS A 251 -8.00 19.53 1.73
N LYS A 252 -8.53 19.33 2.94
CA LYS A 252 -9.78 18.60 3.23
C LYS A 252 -10.98 19.09 2.41
N SER A 253 -11.18 20.41 2.31
CA SER A 253 -12.35 20.99 1.62
C SER A 253 -12.35 20.73 0.11
N CYS A 254 -11.24 20.91 -0.59
CA CYS A 254 -11.17 20.61 -2.03
C CYS A 254 -11.11 19.10 -2.28
N PHE A 255 -10.49 18.33 -1.39
CA PHE A 255 -10.49 16.88 -1.48
C PHE A 255 -11.91 16.30 -1.31
N LYS A 256 -12.72 16.83 -0.39
CA LYS A 256 -14.12 16.47 -0.26
C LYS A 256 -14.89 16.70 -1.57
N LYS A 257 -14.76 17.89 -2.17
CA LYS A 257 -15.40 18.20 -3.47
C LYS A 257 -14.98 17.23 -4.57
N PHE A 258 -13.69 16.85 -4.59
CA PHE A 258 -13.20 15.84 -5.53
C PHE A 258 -13.89 14.48 -5.31
N VAL A 259 -13.89 13.97 -4.07
CA VAL A 259 -14.50 12.67 -3.74
C VAL A 259 -15.99 12.66 -4.06
N ASP A 260 -16.72 13.72 -3.68
CA ASP A 260 -18.16 13.84 -3.96
C ASP A 260 -18.46 13.83 -5.47
N SER A 261 -17.53 14.28 -6.34
CA SER A 261 -17.67 14.26 -7.80
C SER A 261 -17.30 12.92 -8.47
N THR A 262 -16.83 11.96 -7.68
CA THR A 262 -16.37 10.64 -8.14
C THR A 262 -17.26 9.48 -7.70
N LEU A 263 -18.19 9.76 -6.77
CA LEU A 263 -19.30 8.89 -6.38
C LEU A 263 -20.46 9.06 -7.37
#